data_AF-A0A926H9E6-F1
#
_entry.id   AF-A0A926H9E6-F1
#
_cell.length_a   1.000
_cell.length_b   1.000
_cell.length_c   1.000
_cell.angle_alpha   90.00
_cell.angle_beta   90.00
_cell.angle_gamma   90.00
#
_symmetry.space_group_name_H-M   'P 1'
#
loop_
_entity.id
_entity.type
_entity.pdbx_description
1 polymer ?
#
loop_
_entity_poly.entity_id
_entity_poly.type
_entity_poly.pdbx_seq_one_letter_code
_entity_poly.pdbx_strand_id
1 'polypeptide(L)'
;WAEWNGKYRDAVRRYWKGDEAQVAELAYRLSGSSDLYQRNGRSPYASINFITAHDGFTLRDLVSYNEKHNHANGEGNNDGESHNSSWNCGVEGETTDHAINALRAVQQRNMLATLLLSQGVPMLLAGDERNRTQRGNNNGYCQDNELSWLDWSEHAGDQELLMFTRQLIELRRKHPVLRRRAFFQGRSIHGEDVSDIEWYQPDGVQMSGQQWNNGMVRCLGMLLNGQIMDDVDESGQRVTDDILLLLLNAHHEPTAFTLPGAANGPLWEVLLDTAAPAGPDADPLRTYDFYELGGRSLVLLRQSGAEWAEKHGTTPLLMDATAAPAQVIAAAQTPTRPIIGALTTIASFSSPQLGNSRDILVYLPPGYADSTERYPVIYMHDGQNLFDERTAYSGEWRVDETMGLLAERGLSAIVVGIPNVGERRLDEYSPYADAQRGGGWGDQYIGFIADTLKPYIDQAFRTRPERGQTGVVGSSMGGLISLYAYVARPETFGFAALISPALWFATRAIFKTVQETELVPGRIYLDIGLEEGDFALRDARDMRDLLATKGMQPGENLCYLEELDAHHSEVAWAARLHDALVFLLQA
;
A
#
# COMPACT_ATOMS: atom_id res chain seq x y z
N TRP A 1 15.37 -29.05 -6.05
CA TRP A 1 14.13 -29.21 -6.81
C TRP A 1 13.50 -27.84 -7.00
N ALA A 2 12.98 -27.58 -8.21
CA ALA A 2 12.10 -26.46 -8.52
C ALA A 2 10.75 -27.05 -8.93
N GLU A 3 9.68 -26.26 -8.80
CA GLU A 3 8.28 -26.70 -8.92
C GLU A 3 7.54 -25.85 -9.95
N TRP A 4 6.67 -26.49 -10.74
CA TRP A 4 5.76 -25.79 -11.66
C TRP A 4 4.71 -25.04 -10.84
N ASN A 5 4.79 -23.71 -10.84
CA ASN A 5 3.97 -22.86 -9.99
C ASN A 5 2.56 -22.67 -10.59
N GLY A 6 1.66 -23.63 -10.36
CA GLY A 6 0.26 -23.52 -10.78
C GLY A 6 -0.46 -22.28 -10.21
N LYS A 7 -0.11 -21.87 -8.98
CA LYS A 7 -0.58 -20.61 -8.38
C LYS A 7 -0.18 -19.38 -9.19
N TYR A 8 1.02 -19.40 -9.81
CA TYR A 8 1.48 -18.33 -10.70
C TYR A 8 0.61 -18.27 -11.96
N ARG A 9 0.46 -19.42 -12.62
CA ARG A 9 -0.39 -19.57 -13.82
C ARG A 9 -1.80 -19.01 -13.57
N ASP A 10 -2.43 -19.44 -12.48
CA ASP A 10 -3.84 -19.13 -12.24
C ASP A 10 -4.06 -17.68 -11.80
N ALA A 11 -3.21 -17.12 -10.93
CA ALA A 11 -3.33 -15.72 -10.51
C ALA A 11 -3.12 -14.74 -11.68
N VAL A 12 -2.12 -14.97 -12.55
CA VAL A 12 -1.86 -14.08 -13.69
C VAL A 12 -2.97 -14.18 -14.75
N ARG A 13 -3.47 -15.40 -15.03
CA ARG A 13 -4.65 -15.60 -15.91
C ARG A 13 -5.86 -14.82 -15.40
N ARG A 14 -6.20 -14.98 -14.12
CA ARG A 14 -7.37 -14.35 -13.49
C ARG A 14 -7.25 -12.82 -13.38
N TYR A 15 -6.06 -12.30 -13.10
CA TYR A 15 -5.80 -10.85 -13.09
C TYR A 15 -6.10 -10.22 -14.45
N TRP A 16 -5.51 -10.72 -15.54
CA TRP A 16 -5.67 -10.12 -16.87
C TRP A 16 -7.07 -10.31 -17.48
N LYS A 17 -7.70 -11.45 -17.21
CA LYS A 17 -9.15 -11.66 -17.43
C LYS A 17 -10.01 -10.58 -16.75
N GLY A 18 -9.56 -10.07 -15.60
CA GLY A 18 -10.27 -9.05 -14.83
C GLY A 18 -11.18 -9.62 -13.75
N ASP A 19 -10.82 -10.75 -13.15
CA ASP A 19 -11.43 -11.20 -11.89
C ASP A 19 -11.14 -10.20 -10.75
N GLU A 20 -12.01 -10.18 -9.74
CA GLU A 20 -11.87 -9.31 -8.57
C GLU A 20 -10.88 -9.88 -7.55
N ALA A 21 -10.34 -9.02 -6.67
CA ALA A 21 -9.44 -9.38 -5.57
C ALA A 21 -8.15 -10.13 -5.96
N GLN A 22 -7.59 -9.86 -7.16
CA GLN A 22 -6.40 -10.58 -7.64
C GLN A 22 -5.06 -9.91 -7.27
N VAL A 23 -5.04 -8.65 -6.83
CA VAL A 23 -3.80 -7.84 -6.71
C VAL A 23 -2.81 -8.34 -5.65
N ALA A 24 -3.25 -8.73 -4.44
CA ALA A 24 -2.33 -9.29 -3.44
C ALA A 24 -1.73 -10.65 -3.84
N GLU A 25 -2.55 -11.55 -4.40
CA GLU A 25 -2.07 -12.85 -4.87
C GLU A 25 -1.10 -12.67 -6.05
N LEU A 26 -1.37 -11.70 -6.96
CA LEU A 26 -0.45 -11.32 -8.03
C LEU A 26 0.87 -10.76 -7.50
N ALA A 27 0.87 -9.89 -6.48
CA ALA A 27 2.09 -9.32 -5.94
C ALA A 27 3.04 -10.38 -5.35
N TYR A 28 2.50 -11.40 -4.67
CA TYR A 28 3.29 -12.58 -4.30
C TYR A 28 3.85 -13.31 -5.52
N ARG A 29 3.11 -13.43 -6.62
CA ARG A 29 3.59 -14.08 -7.85
C ARG A 29 4.70 -13.29 -8.55
N LEU A 30 4.52 -11.99 -8.72
CA LEU A 30 5.52 -11.07 -9.28
C LEU A 30 6.84 -11.10 -8.48
N SER A 31 6.74 -11.13 -7.14
CA SER A 31 7.90 -11.16 -6.22
C SER A 31 8.50 -12.56 -5.98
N GLY A 32 8.09 -13.58 -6.75
CA GLY A 32 8.74 -14.90 -6.77
C GLY A 32 8.13 -15.95 -5.82
N SER A 33 6.96 -15.68 -5.27
CA SER A 33 6.17 -16.56 -4.39
C SER A 33 6.89 -16.97 -3.10
N SER A 34 7.37 -15.97 -2.36
CA SER A 34 7.96 -16.13 -1.02
C SER A 34 7.07 -16.95 -0.07
N ASP A 35 5.76 -16.80 -0.17
CA ASP A 35 4.74 -17.56 0.55
C ASP A 35 4.84 -19.08 0.39
N LEU A 36 5.28 -19.56 -0.78
CA LEU A 36 5.43 -20.99 -1.11
C LEU A 36 6.84 -21.53 -0.87
N TYR A 37 7.87 -20.70 -1.10
CA TYR A 37 9.24 -21.18 -1.23
C TYR A 37 10.16 -20.79 -0.05
N GLN A 38 10.01 -19.57 0.49
CA GLN A 38 10.94 -19.00 1.47
C GLN A 38 10.95 -19.78 2.80
N ARG A 39 9.77 -20.16 3.31
CA ARG A 39 9.63 -20.91 4.57
C ARG A 39 10.31 -22.29 4.56
N ASN A 40 10.51 -22.86 3.37
CA ASN A 40 11.18 -24.15 3.18
C ASN A 40 12.69 -24.00 2.88
N GLY A 41 13.27 -22.82 3.14
CA GLY A 41 14.69 -22.54 2.89
C GLY A 41 15.07 -22.48 1.40
N ARG A 42 14.10 -22.25 0.51
CA ARG A 42 14.30 -22.17 -0.94
C ARG A 42 14.33 -20.71 -1.41
N SER A 43 15.07 -20.43 -2.47
CA SER A 43 15.17 -19.14 -3.15
C SER A 43 14.13 -18.99 -4.29
N PRO A 44 13.96 -17.79 -4.90
CA PRO A 44 13.04 -17.58 -6.02
C PRO A 44 13.20 -18.56 -7.19
N TYR A 45 14.42 -19.10 -7.44
CA TYR A 45 14.65 -20.10 -8.50
C TYR A 45 13.81 -21.38 -8.35
N ALA A 46 13.27 -21.67 -7.16
CA ALA A 46 12.40 -22.81 -6.95
C ALA A 46 11.04 -22.66 -7.62
N SER A 47 10.63 -21.44 -7.99
CA SER A 47 9.42 -21.16 -8.75
C SER A 47 9.69 -21.26 -10.26
N ILE A 48 9.17 -22.29 -10.92
CA ILE A 48 9.01 -22.29 -12.37
C ILE A 48 7.69 -21.59 -12.68
N ASN A 49 7.77 -20.34 -13.12
CA ASN A 49 6.63 -19.51 -13.50
C ASN A 49 6.21 -19.85 -14.93
N PHE A 50 4.92 -19.99 -15.19
CA PHE A 50 4.39 -20.23 -16.54
C PHE A 50 2.94 -19.74 -16.64
N ILE A 51 2.52 -19.30 -17.82
CA ILE A 51 1.12 -18.95 -18.12
C ILE A 51 0.42 -20.09 -18.86
N THR A 52 1.19 -20.87 -19.61
CA THR A 52 0.76 -21.86 -20.61
C THR A 52 1.71 -23.07 -20.58
N ALA A 53 1.19 -24.24 -20.92
CA ALA A 53 1.92 -25.50 -20.94
C ALA A 53 1.33 -26.40 -22.04
N HIS A 54 1.81 -27.64 -22.16
CA HIS A 54 1.14 -28.64 -23.01
C HIS A 54 -0.23 -29.05 -22.44
N ASP A 55 -0.43 -28.90 -21.14
CA ASP A 55 -1.74 -29.02 -20.48
C ASP A 55 -2.49 -27.68 -20.55
N GLY A 56 -3.67 -27.68 -21.18
CA GLY A 56 -4.52 -26.50 -21.33
C GLY A 56 -4.30 -25.75 -22.66
N PHE A 57 -4.81 -24.51 -22.72
CA PHE A 57 -4.67 -23.65 -23.89
C PHE A 57 -3.23 -23.13 -24.11
N THR A 58 -2.91 -22.86 -25.38
CA THR A 58 -1.84 -21.93 -25.80
C THR A 58 -2.20 -20.48 -25.46
N LEU A 59 -1.26 -19.56 -25.58
CA LEU A 59 -1.48 -18.14 -25.23
C LEU A 59 -2.54 -17.47 -26.09
N ARG A 60 -2.59 -17.78 -27.40
CA ARG A 60 -3.65 -17.33 -28.31
C ARG A 60 -5.01 -17.85 -27.90
N ASP A 61 -5.11 -19.14 -27.58
CA ASP A 61 -6.39 -19.78 -27.30
C ASP A 61 -6.93 -19.35 -25.92
N LEU A 62 -6.04 -19.10 -24.96
CA LEU A 62 -6.33 -18.52 -23.64
C LEU A 62 -7.00 -17.14 -23.70
N VAL A 63 -6.76 -16.37 -24.78
CA VAL A 63 -7.43 -15.07 -25.06
C VAL A 63 -8.51 -15.16 -26.15
N SER A 64 -8.80 -16.35 -26.67
CA SER A 64 -9.72 -16.56 -27.80
C SER A 64 -10.88 -17.52 -27.52
N TYR A 65 -10.83 -18.34 -26.48
CA TYR A 65 -11.88 -19.32 -26.15
C TYR A 65 -12.24 -19.29 -24.67
N ASN A 66 -13.53 -19.26 -24.35
CA ASN A 66 -14.03 -19.45 -22.99
C ASN A 66 -14.18 -20.94 -22.67
N GLU A 67 -14.60 -21.74 -23.66
CA GLU A 67 -14.87 -23.17 -23.53
C GLU A 67 -13.79 -24.00 -24.24
N LYS A 68 -13.65 -25.28 -23.85
CA LYS A 68 -12.80 -26.24 -24.57
C LYS A 68 -13.52 -26.83 -25.78
N HIS A 69 -12.77 -27.09 -26.86
CA HIS A 69 -13.27 -27.58 -28.16
C HIS A 69 -12.57 -28.89 -28.56
N ASN A 70 -12.42 -29.81 -27.61
CA ASN A 70 -11.63 -31.04 -27.74
C ASN A 70 -12.32 -32.12 -28.60
N HIS A 71 -13.34 -31.78 -29.39
CA HIS A 71 -14.09 -32.71 -30.24
C HIS A 71 -13.22 -33.51 -31.21
N ALA A 72 -12.07 -32.95 -31.64
CA ALA A 72 -11.08 -33.63 -32.47
C ALA A 72 -10.46 -34.88 -31.80
N ASN A 73 -10.48 -34.97 -30.47
CA ASN A 73 -9.93 -36.09 -29.70
C ASN A 73 -10.83 -37.33 -29.71
N GLY A 74 -12.07 -37.22 -30.21
CA GLY A 74 -13.03 -38.33 -30.30
C GLY A 74 -13.76 -38.66 -28.98
N GLU A 75 -13.29 -38.16 -27.84
CA GLU A 75 -13.87 -38.40 -26.51
C GLU A 75 -15.11 -37.55 -26.19
N GLY A 76 -15.72 -36.93 -27.20
CA GLY A 76 -16.96 -36.14 -27.05
C GLY A 76 -16.80 -34.84 -26.25
N ASN A 77 -15.58 -34.29 -26.17
CA ASN A 77 -15.22 -33.08 -25.39
C ASN A 77 -15.30 -33.27 -23.85
N ASN A 78 -15.28 -34.53 -23.38
CA ASN A 78 -15.26 -34.84 -21.94
C ASN A 78 -13.85 -34.72 -21.34
N ASP A 79 -12.82 -34.90 -22.16
CA ASP A 79 -11.40 -34.85 -21.83
C ASP A 79 -10.87 -33.41 -21.67
N GLY A 80 -9.76 -33.20 -20.95
CA GLY A 80 -9.18 -31.87 -20.69
C GLY A 80 -9.87 -31.03 -19.60
N GLU A 81 -9.18 -30.00 -19.12
CA GLU A 81 -9.67 -29.11 -18.04
C GLU A 81 -10.86 -28.24 -18.51
N SER A 82 -11.86 -28.03 -17.66
CA SER A 82 -12.97 -27.10 -17.93
C SER A 82 -12.69 -25.69 -17.37
N HIS A 83 -12.01 -25.57 -16.23
CA HIS A 83 -11.77 -24.29 -15.55
C HIS A 83 -10.45 -23.63 -15.99
N ASN A 84 -10.40 -23.23 -17.27
CA ASN A 84 -9.17 -22.71 -17.89
C ASN A 84 -8.72 -21.31 -17.43
N SER A 85 -9.60 -20.54 -16.75
CA SER A 85 -9.39 -19.11 -16.45
C SER A 85 -9.06 -18.24 -17.68
N SER A 86 -9.60 -18.62 -18.85
CA SER A 86 -9.48 -17.90 -20.11
C SER A 86 -10.52 -16.79 -20.27
N TRP A 87 -10.35 -15.96 -21.31
CA TRP A 87 -11.36 -15.00 -21.75
C TRP A 87 -11.24 -14.75 -23.25
N ASN A 88 -12.32 -15.03 -24.01
CA ASN A 88 -12.35 -14.92 -25.46
C ASN A 88 -12.35 -13.48 -26.03
N CYS A 89 -12.26 -12.46 -25.18
CA CYS A 89 -12.33 -11.02 -25.52
C CYS A 89 -13.64 -10.57 -26.21
N GLY A 90 -14.71 -11.37 -26.19
CA GLY A 90 -16.06 -11.01 -26.65
C GLY A 90 -16.66 -11.90 -27.73
N VAL A 91 -15.84 -12.66 -28.47
CA VAL A 91 -16.28 -13.61 -29.51
C VAL A 91 -15.53 -14.93 -29.33
N GLU A 92 -16.22 -16.07 -29.42
CA GLU A 92 -15.58 -17.38 -29.29
C GLU A 92 -14.82 -17.74 -30.58
N GLY A 93 -13.51 -17.97 -30.45
CA GLY A 93 -12.62 -18.37 -31.53
C GLY A 93 -12.19 -17.24 -32.47
N GLU A 94 -11.90 -17.61 -33.71
CA GLU A 94 -11.40 -16.70 -34.76
C GLU A 94 -12.44 -15.64 -35.14
N THR A 95 -12.01 -14.39 -35.30
CA THR A 95 -12.89 -13.27 -35.65
C THR A 95 -12.22 -12.30 -36.61
N THR A 96 -13.02 -11.60 -37.43
CA THR A 96 -12.56 -10.47 -38.26
C THR A 96 -12.74 -9.12 -37.55
N ASP A 97 -13.20 -9.10 -36.30
CA ASP A 97 -13.32 -7.87 -35.52
C ASP A 97 -11.93 -7.35 -35.12
N HIS A 98 -11.55 -6.19 -35.66
CA HIS A 98 -10.26 -5.56 -35.42
C HIS A 98 -10.08 -5.07 -33.98
N ALA A 99 -11.15 -4.68 -33.27
CA ALA A 99 -11.05 -4.23 -31.89
C ALA A 99 -10.83 -5.41 -30.94
N ILE A 100 -11.54 -6.53 -31.15
CA ILE A 100 -11.32 -7.76 -30.39
C ILE A 100 -9.92 -8.31 -30.65
N ASN A 101 -9.46 -8.34 -31.89
CA ASN A 101 -8.11 -8.83 -32.22
C ASN A 101 -7.00 -7.91 -31.67
N ALA A 102 -7.18 -6.59 -31.68
CA ALA A 102 -6.25 -5.67 -31.03
C ALA A 102 -6.18 -5.88 -29.51
N LEU A 103 -7.34 -6.02 -28.84
CA LEU A 103 -7.41 -6.35 -27.41
C LEU A 103 -6.72 -7.69 -27.11
N ARG A 104 -6.95 -8.73 -27.91
CA ARG A 104 -6.23 -10.02 -27.79
C ARG A 104 -4.72 -9.86 -27.90
N ALA A 105 -4.23 -9.08 -28.86
CA ALA A 105 -2.79 -8.84 -29.02
C ALA A 105 -2.17 -8.17 -27.77
N VAL A 106 -2.85 -7.16 -27.20
CA VAL A 106 -2.42 -6.55 -25.92
C VAL A 106 -2.48 -7.56 -24.77
N GLN A 107 -3.52 -8.39 -24.67
CA GLN A 107 -3.62 -9.43 -23.63
C GLN A 107 -2.50 -10.48 -23.71
N GLN A 108 -2.12 -10.93 -24.91
CA GLN A 108 -0.97 -11.83 -25.07
C GLN A 108 0.33 -11.15 -24.63
N ARG A 109 0.55 -9.89 -25.03
CA ARG A 109 1.72 -9.09 -24.61
C ARG A 109 1.76 -8.86 -23.10
N ASN A 110 0.64 -8.58 -22.45
CA ASN A 110 0.53 -8.46 -20.99
C ASN A 110 0.98 -9.72 -20.26
N MET A 111 0.50 -10.89 -20.69
CA MET A 111 0.84 -12.17 -20.06
C MET A 111 2.31 -12.53 -20.26
N LEU A 112 2.87 -12.29 -21.46
CA LEU A 112 4.30 -12.46 -21.74
C LEU A 112 5.17 -11.51 -20.93
N ALA A 113 4.77 -10.23 -20.81
CA ALA A 113 5.49 -9.25 -20.01
C ALA A 113 5.44 -9.60 -18.52
N THR A 114 4.28 -9.97 -18.00
CA THR A 114 4.13 -10.45 -16.62
C THR A 114 5.07 -11.63 -16.35
N LEU A 115 5.07 -12.63 -17.24
CA LEU A 115 5.94 -13.81 -17.17
C LEU A 115 7.43 -13.46 -17.15
N LEU A 116 7.88 -12.62 -18.08
CA LEU A 116 9.30 -12.31 -18.29
C LEU A 116 9.84 -11.19 -17.38
N LEU A 117 8.98 -10.47 -16.66
CA LEU A 117 9.36 -9.42 -15.69
C LEU A 117 9.15 -9.85 -14.22
N SER A 118 8.57 -11.03 -13.94
CA SER A 118 8.47 -11.57 -12.57
C SER A 118 9.78 -12.16 -12.05
N GLN A 119 9.96 -12.23 -10.72
CA GLN A 119 11.04 -13.05 -10.12
C GLN A 119 10.77 -14.55 -10.25
N GLY A 120 11.84 -15.34 -10.30
CA GLY A 120 11.80 -16.79 -10.50
C GLY A 120 12.30 -17.21 -11.89
N VAL A 121 11.94 -18.43 -12.32
CA VAL A 121 12.36 -18.98 -13.62
C VAL A 121 11.15 -19.01 -14.56
N PRO A 122 11.07 -18.15 -15.59
CA PRO A 122 9.99 -18.21 -16.57
C PRO A 122 10.17 -19.40 -17.52
N MET A 123 9.09 -20.15 -17.72
CA MET A 123 8.93 -21.17 -18.75
C MET A 123 7.90 -20.67 -19.78
N LEU A 124 8.32 -20.62 -21.04
CA LEU A 124 7.50 -20.26 -22.19
C LEU A 124 7.11 -21.53 -22.95
N LEU A 125 5.83 -21.68 -23.32
CA LEU A 125 5.38 -22.74 -24.22
C LEU A 125 5.79 -22.39 -25.66
N ALA A 126 6.48 -23.31 -26.32
CA ALA A 126 6.95 -23.11 -27.69
C ALA A 126 5.79 -22.84 -28.66
N GLY A 127 5.88 -21.76 -29.43
CA GLY A 127 4.89 -21.29 -30.38
C GLY A 127 3.98 -20.18 -29.86
N ASP A 128 3.92 -19.93 -28.55
CA ASP A 128 3.17 -18.79 -28.01
C ASP A 128 3.79 -17.47 -28.49
N GLU A 129 5.12 -17.41 -28.64
CA GLU A 129 5.84 -16.28 -29.23
C GLU A 129 5.55 -16.08 -30.74
N ARG A 130 4.87 -17.03 -31.37
CA ARG A 130 4.42 -16.99 -32.77
C ARG A 130 2.89 -16.97 -32.91
N ASN A 131 2.14 -16.79 -31.82
CA ASN A 131 0.66 -16.73 -31.81
C ASN A 131 0.02 -18.08 -32.26
N ARG A 132 0.60 -19.21 -31.80
CA ARG A 132 0.12 -20.59 -32.03
C ARG A 132 -1.28 -20.82 -31.43
N THR A 133 -2.16 -21.43 -32.21
CA THR A 133 -3.49 -21.91 -31.79
C THR A 133 -3.58 -23.44 -31.86
N GLN A 134 -4.40 -24.05 -31.01
CA GLN A 134 -4.90 -25.42 -31.15
C GLN A 134 -6.42 -25.42 -31.41
N ARG A 135 -6.95 -24.29 -31.90
CA ARG A 135 -8.35 -23.99 -32.23
C ARG A 135 -9.32 -24.25 -31.07
N GLY A 136 -8.87 -23.94 -29.85
CA GLY A 136 -9.64 -24.18 -28.63
C GLY A 136 -9.57 -25.63 -28.12
N ASN A 137 -8.75 -26.50 -28.72
CA ASN A 137 -8.43 -27.78 -28.10
C ASN A 137 -7.40 -27.56 -26.97
N ASN A 138 -7.80 -27.79 -25.73
CA ASN A 138 -6.95 -27.58 -24.55
C ASN A 138 -6.28 -28.87 -24.03
N ASN A 139 -6.37 -29.95 -24.81
CA ASN A 139 -5.87 -31.27 -24.49
C ASN A 139 -5.41 -31.98 -25.77
N GLY A 140 -4.47 -31.38 -26.52
CA GLY A 140 -4.01 -31.88 -27.83
C GLY A 140 -3.21 -33.21 -27.80
N TYR A 141 -3.32 -34.01 -26.73
CA TYR A 141 -2.43 -35.14 -26.42
C TYR A 141 -2.37 -36.23 -27.51
N CYS A 142 -3.44 -36.40 -28.28
CA CYS A 142 -3.56 -37.39 -29.34
C CYS A 142 -3.49 -36.78 -30.76
N GLN A 143 -3.19 -35.49 -30.89
CA GLN A 143 -3.29 -34.74 -32.15
C GLN A 143 -1.94 -34.65 -32.87
N ASP A 144 -1.57 -35.75 -33.54
CA ASP A 144 -0.37 -35.92 -34.39
C ASP A 144 -0.54 -35.20 -35.76
N ASN A 145 -0.93 -33.93 -35.74
CA ASN A 145 -1.35 -33.16 -36.93
C ASN A 145 -1.23 -31.63 -36.77
N GLU A 146 -1.71 -30.87 -37.76
CA GLU A 146 -1.66 -29.40 -37.84
C GLU A 146 -2.34 -28.68 -36.66
N LEU A 147 -3.10 -29.36 -35.80
CA LEU A 147 -3.64 -28.80 -34.56
C LEU A 147 -2.60 -28.70 -33.44
N SER A 148 -1.47 -29.42 -33.54
CA SER A 148 -0.36 -29.39 -32.57
C SER A 148 0.95 -28.91 -33.17
N TRP A 149 1.10 -28.94 -34.50
CA TRP A 149 2.35 -28.61 -35.17
C TRP A 149 2.69 -27.13 -35.12
N LEU A 150 3.98 -26.85 -34.92
CA LEU A 150 4.54 -25.50 -35.00
C LEU A 150 4.73 -25.13 -36.46
N ASP A 151 3.92 -24.19 -36.94
CA ASP A 151 4.11 -23.63 -38.28
C ASP A 151 5.29 -22.65 -38.29
N TRP A 152 6.36 -23.05 -38.97
CA TRP A 152 7.61 -22.30 -39.12
C TRP A 152 7.64 -21.43 -40.38
N SER A 153 6.57 -21.37 -41.17
CA SER A 153 6.52 -20.50 -42.35
C SER A 153 6.57 -19.01 -41.98
N GLU A 154 7.05 -18.19 -42.91
CA GLU A 154 7.17 -16.74 -42.77
C GLU A 154 5.81 -16.01 -42.75
N HIS A 155 4.69 -16.71 -42.93
CA HIS A 155 3.35 -16.12 -43.06
C HIS A 155 2.33 -16.61 -42.02
N ALA A 156 2.66 -17.67 -41.25
CA ALA A 156 1.78 -18.22 -40.23
C ALA A 156 2.05 -17.70 -38.80
N GLY A 157 3.23 -17.12 -38.56
CA GLY A 157 3.64 -16.61 -37.25
C GLY A 157 3.42 -15.11 -37.10
N ASP A 158 2.99 -14.69 -35.91
CA ASP A 158 2.91 -13.27 -35.55
C ASP A 158 4.32 -12.70 -35.31
N GLN A 159 4.80 -11.91 -36.27
CA GLN A 159 6.14 -11.33 -36.23
C GLN A 159 6.26 -10.17 -35.22
N GLU A 160 5.15 -9.48 -34.91
CA GLU A 160 5.14 -8.42 -33.90
C GLU A 160 5.28 -9.03 -32.49
N LEU A 161 4.49 -10.07 -32.21
CA LEU A 161 4.55 -10.82 -30.96
C LEU A 161 5.91 -11.51 -30.76
N LEU A 162 6.51 -12.03 -31.84
CA LEU A 162 7.85 -12.61 -31.81
C LEU A 162 8.92 -11.57 -31.45
N MET A 163 8.88 -10.38 -32.07
CA MET A 163 9.84 -9.31 -31.76
C MET A 163 9.64 -8.76 -30.34
N PHE A 164 8.40 -8.58 -29.90
CA PHE A 164 8.07 -8.18 -28.53
C PHE A 164 8.56 -9.20 -27.49
N THR A 165 8.37 -10.50 -27.76
CA THR A 165 8.88 -11.58 -26.88
C THR A 165 10.41 -11.57 -26.80
N ARG A 166 11.10 -11.28 -27.91
CA ARG A 166 12.56 -11.13 -27.92
C ARG A 166 13.02 -9.92 -27.11
N GLN A 167 12.37 -8.77 -27.27
CA GLN A 167 12.64 -7.56 -26.48
C GLN A 167 12.48 -7.84 -24.97
N LEU A 168 11.44 -8.55 -24.55
CA LEU A 168 11.26 -8.98 -23.15
C LEU A 168 12.37 -9.92 -22.65
N ILE A 169 12.82 -10.88 -23.46
CA ILE A 169 13.94 -11.76 -23.12
C ILE A 169 15.25 -10.96 -23.02
N GLU A 170 15.46 -9.99 -23.90
CA GLU A 170 16.64 -9.11 -23.89
C GLU A 170 16.63 -8.16 -22.67
N LEU A 171 15.47 -7.57 -22.32
CA LEU A 171 15.27 -6.79 -21.08
C LEU A 171 15.55 -7.65 -19.84
N ARG A 172 14.94 -8.83 -19.72
CA ARG A 172 15.19 -9.75 -18.59
C ARG A 172 16.67 -10.13 -18.47
N ARG A 173 17.38 -10.30 -19.59
CA ARG A 173 18.81 -10.58 -19.59
C ARG A 173 19.64 -9.36 -19.19
N LYS A 174 19.32 -8.18 -19.71
CA LYS A 174 19.99 -6.90 -19.42
C LYS A 174 19.93 -6.54 -17.95
N HIS A 175 18.80 -6.79 -17.28
CA HIS A 175 18.52 -6.32 -15.92
C HIS A 175 18.57 -7.45 -14.87
N PRO A 176 19.67 -7.60 -14.09
CA PRO A 176 19.76 -8.55 -12.98
C PRO A 176 18.68 -8.41 -11.90
N VAL A 177 18.08 -7.23 -11.69
CA VAL A 177 17.03 -7.02 -10.68
C VAL A 177 15.78 -7.85 -10.96
N LEU A 178 15.58 -8.32 -12.20
CA LEU A 178 14.52 -9.24 -12.61
C LEU A 178 14.88 -10.73 -12.39
N ARG A 179 16.08 -11.03 -11.88
CA ARG A 179 16.70 -12.37 -11.84
C ARG A 179 17.42 -12.66 -10.52
N ARG A 180 16.91 -12.15 -9.39
CA ARG A 180 17.60 -12.19 -8.08
C ARG A 180 17.77 -13.62 -7.53
N ARG A 181 18.90 -13.87 -6.87
CA ARG A 181 19.24 -15.17 -6.22
C ARG A 181 18.59 -15.33 -4.85
N ALA A 182 18.28 -14.21 -4.19
CA ALA A 182 17.56 -14.14 -2.91
C ALA A 182 16.15 -13.53 -3.10
N PHE A 183 15.27 -13.74 -2.13
CA PHE A 183 14.05 -12.95 -2.02
C PHE A 183 14.38 -11.49 -1.66
N PHE A 184 13.47 -10.58 -2.00
CA PHE A 184 13.47 -9.22 -1.46
C PHE A 184 13.42 -9.25 0.06
N GLN A 185 14.06 -8.27 0.71
CA GLN A 185 14.11 -8.22 2.17
C GLN A 185 13.06 -7.29 2.77
N GLY A 186 12.65 -6.23 2.06
CA GLY A 186 11.65 -5.28 2.57
C GLY A 186 12.08 -4.63 3.89
N ARG A 187 13.37 -4.33 4.03
CA ARG A 187 13.98 -3.75 5.23
C ARG A 187 14.41 -2.32 4.92
N SER A 188 13.95 -1.35 5.70
CA SER A 188 14.62 -0.06 5.81
C SER A 188 16.01 -0.29 6.41
N ILE A 189 17.08 0.00 5.67
CA ILE A 189 18.46 -0.17 6.13
C ILE A 189 18.99 1.20 6.58
N HIS A 190 19.61 1.24 7.77
CA HIS A 190 19.99 2.47 8.47
C HIS A 190 20.71 3.51 7.59
N GLY A 191 20.03 4.60 7.26
CA GLY A 191 20.61 5.78 6.62
C GLY A 191 19.59 6.61 5.85
N GLU A 192 18.85 5.95 4.95
CA GLU A 192 17.88 6.56 4.03
C GLU A 192 16.69 5.61 3.82
N ASP A 193 15.48 6.15 3.59
CA ASP A 193 14.25 5.36 3.42
C ASP A 193 14.15 4.75 2.01
N VAL A 194 14.89 3.66 1.79
CA VAL A 194 14.95 2.97 0.49
C VAL A 194 14.72 1.47 0.67
N SER A 195 13.67 0.92 0.02
CA SER A 195 13.33 -0.51 0.08
C SER A 195 13.67 -1.23 -1.22
N ASP A 196 14.11 -2.49 -1.12
CA ASP A 196 14.57 -3.26 -2.29
C ASP A 196 13.44 -3.76 -3.19
N ILE A 197 12.20 -3.60 -2.73
CA ILE A 197 10.94 -3.60 -3.50
C ILE A 197 9.92 -2.66 -2.87
N GLU A 198 9.19 -1.92 -3.69
CA GLU A 198 8.10 -1.02 -3.28
C GLU A 198 6.87 -1.25 -4.19
N TRP A 199 5.68 -0.91 -3.69
CA TRP A 199 4.40 -1.19 -4.35
C TRP A 199 3.50 0.03 -4.29
N TYR A 200 2.88 0.40 -5.40
CA TYR A 200 2.20 1.68 -5.56
C TYR A 200 0.77 1.55 -6.08
N GLN A 201 -0.09 2.44 -5.62
CA GLN A 201 -1.39 2.74 -6.22
C GLN A 201 -1.23 3.72 -7.41
N PRO A 202 -2.26 3.92 -8.25
CA PRO A 202 -2.22 4.91 -9.34
C PRO A 202 -2.03 6.37 -8.89
N ASP A 203 -2.41 6.73 -7.66
CA ASP A 203 -2.17 8.07 -7.11
C ASP A 203 -0.69 8.35 -6.75
N GLY A 204 0.19 7.34 -6.84
CA GLY A 204 1.60 7.42 -6.45
C GLY A 204 1.84 7.11 -4.97
N VAL A 205 0.80 6.79 -4.19
CA VAL A 205 0.92 6.43 -2.77
C VAL A 205 1.23 4.93 -2.63
N GLN A 206 2.15 4.59 -1.72
CA GLN A 206 2.57 3.21 -1.47
C GLN A 206 1.41 2.36 -0.90
N MET A 207 1.32 1.10 -1.31
CA MET A 207 0.24 0.19 -0.90
C MET A 207 0.37 -0.28 0.55
N SER A 208 -0.60 0.08 1.39
CA SER A 208 -0.72 -0.45 2.76
C SER A 208 -1.46 -1.81 2.79
N GLY A 209 -1.46 -2.46 3.97
CA GLY A 209 -2.20 -3.71 4.23
C GLY A 209 -3.68 -3.67 3.83
N GLN A 210 -4.29 -2.48 3.84
CA GLN A 210 -5.70 -2.25 3.47
C GLN A 210 -5.94 -2.51 1.98
N GLN A 211 -5.17 -1.86 1.10
CA GLN A 211 -5.42 -1.90 -0.34
C GLN A 211 -5.08 -3.25 -0.97
N TRP A 212 -4.17 -4.02 -0.37
CA TRP A 212 -3.91 -5.40 -0.77
C TRP A 212 -5.16 -6.28 -0.74
N ASN A 213 -6.05 -6.05 0.24
CA ASN A 213 -7.24 -6.86 0.46
C ASN A 213 -8.52 -6.26 -0.15
N ASN A 214 -8.44 -5.10 -0.80
CA ASN A 214 -9.59 -4.47 -1.45
C ASN A 214 -9.88 -5.14 -2.81
N GLY A 215 -11.02 -5.84 -2.89
CA GLY A 215 -11.43 -6.60 -4.07
C GLY A 215 -11.62 -5.79 -5.35
N MET A 216 -11.80 -4.47 -5.25
CA MET A 216 -12.00 -3.57 -6.40
C MET A 216 -10.68 -3.08 -7.03
N VAL A 217 -9.54 -3.27 -6.37
CA VAL A 217 -8.24 -2.81 -6.91
C VAL A 217 -7.84 -3.68 -8.10
N ARG A 218 -7.69 -3.04 -9.27
CA ARG A 218 -7.35 -3.65 -10.56
C ARG A 218 -6.06 -3.09 -11.16
N CYS A 219 -5.44 -2.12 -10.49
CA CYS A 219 -4.26 -1.40 -10.94
C CYS A 219 -3.15 -1.52 -9.88
N LEU A 220 -1.89 -1.69 -10.31
CA LEU A 220 -0.75 -1.98 -9.45
C LEU A 220 0.54 -1.40 -10.03
N GLY A 221 1.29 -0.66 -9.22
CA GLY A 221 2.69 -0.33 -9.48
C GLY A 221 3.63 -1.21 -8.63
N MET A 222 4.77 -1.59 -9.19
CA MET A 222 5.86 -2.31 -8.51
C MET A 222 7.19 -1.68 -8.89
N LEU A 223 7.88 -1.07 -7.92
CA LEU A 223 9.22 -0.52 -8.09
C LEU A 223 10.25 -1.52 -7.56
N LEU A 224 11.30 -1.76 -8.36
CA LEU A 224 12.42 -2.64 -8.04
C LEU A 224 13.72 -1.81 -8.02
N ASN A 225 14.34 -1.66 -6.85
CA ASN A 225 15.55 -0.87 -6.74
C ASN A 225 16.81 -1.72 -6.99
N GLY A 226 17.37 -1.59 -8.20
CA GLY A 226 18.61 -2.25 -8.62
C GLY A 226 19.89 -1.77 -7.92
N GLN A 227 19.87 -0.61 -7.25
CA GLN A 227 21.03 -0.05 -6.55
C GLN A 227 21.20 -0.59 -5.12
N ILE A 228 20.18 -1.22 -4.53
CA ILE A 228 20.23 -1.83 -3.18
C ILE A 228 20.03 -3.35 -3.17
N MET A 229 20.46 -4.04 -4.23
CA MET A 229 20.54 -5.51 -4.23
C MET A 229 21.67 -6.05 -3.34
N ASP A 230 21.41 -7.20 -2.70
CA ASP A 230 22.38 -8.02 -1.96
C ASP A 230 23.02 -9.14 -2.82
N ASP A 231 22.69 -9.18 -4.11
CA ASP A 231 23.23 -10.16 -5.06
C ASP A 231 24.71 -9.89 -5.36
N VAL A 232 25.56 -10.91 -5.24
CA VAL A 232 26.98 -10.90 -5.66
C VAL A 232 27.23 -11.87 -6.82
N ASP A 233 28.24 -11.59 -7.63
CA ASP A 233 28.66 -12.41 -8.77
C ASP A 233 29.55 -13.60 -8.36
N GLU A 234 30.14 -14.31 -9.34
CA GLU A 234 31.03 -15.46 -9.09
C GLU A 234 32.42 -15.06 -8.56
N SER A 235 32.79 -13.78 -8.64
CA SER A 235 34.02 -13.21 -8.05
C SER A 235 33.80 -12.59 -6.67
N GLY A 236 32.55 -12.55 -6.19
CA GLY A 236 32.16 -11.86 -4.96
C GLY A 236 31.98 -10.35 -5.11
N GLN A 237 31.97 -9.82 -6.34
CA GLN A 237 31.65 -8.43 -6.61
C GLN A 237 30.13 -8.20 -6.55
N ARG A 238 29.74 -7.03 -6.06
CA ARG A 238 28.34 -6.63 -5.93
C ARG A 238 27.69 -6.44 -7.30
N VAL A 239 26.51 -7.01 -7.49
CA VAL A 239 25.67 -6.77 -8.67
C VAL A 239 24.78 -5.56 -8.39
N THR A 240 24.77 -4.59 -9.30
CA THR A 240 23.84 -3.46 -9.31
C THR A 240 23.13 -3.36 -10.66
N ASP A 241 22.01 -2.64 -10.69
CA ASP A 241 21.14 -2.50 -11.86
C ASP A 241 20.39 -1.15 -11.81
N ASP A 242 19.74 -0.79 -12.91
CA ASP A 242 18.82 0.36 -12.96
C ASP A 242 17.62 0.18 -12.00
N ILE A 243 16.93 1.27 -11.66
CA ILE A 243 15.65 1.20 -10.94
C ILE A 243 14.55 0.99 -11.98
N LEU A 244 13.74 -0.05 -11.79
CA LEU A 244 12.64 -0.41 -12.70
C LEU A 244 11.28 -0.17 -12.03
N LEU A 245 10.34 0.39 -12.77
CA LEU A 245 8.95 0.56 -12.34
C LEU A 245 8.03 -0.17 -13.33
N LEU A 246 7.35 -1.20 -12.84
CA LEU A 246 6.34 -1.95 -13.58
C LEU A 246 4.96 -1.43 -13.17
N LEU A 247 4.19 -0.89 -14.11
CA LEU A 247 2.80 -0.47 -13.87
C LEU A 247 1.86 -1.40 -14.65
N LEU A 248 0.79 -1.85 -14.00
CA LEU A 248 -0.18 -2.80 -14.52
C LEU A 248 -1.60 -2.23 -14.33
N ASN A 249 -2.40 -2.21 -15.39
CA ASN A 249 -3.81 -1.84 -15.37
C ASN A 249 -4.65 -3.00 -15.93
N ALA A 250 -5.33 -3.76 -15.07
CA ALA A 250 -6.34 -4.74 -15.47
C ALA A 250 -7.78 -4.17 -15.46
N HIS A 251 -7.94 -2.87 -15.19
CA HIS A 251 -9.20 -2.17 -15.44
C HIS A 251 -9.42 -1.99 -16.96
N HIS A 252 -10.68 -1.78 -17.35
CA HIS A 252 -11.06 -1.72 -18.76
C HIS A 252 -10.93 -0.31 -19.37
N GLU A 253 -10.80 0.71 -18.54
CA GLU A 253 -10.57 2.10 -18.91
C GLU A 253 -9.09 2.47 -18.65
N PRO A 254 -8.53 3.48 -19.36
CA PRO A 254 -7.23 4.05 -19.01
C PRO A 254 -7.16 4.52 -17.56
N THR A 255 -5.96 4.60 -17.01
CA THR A 255 -5.72 5.04 -15.64
C THR A 255 -4.43 5.85 -15.59
N ALA A 256 -4.51 7.09 -15.11
CA ALA A 256 -3.32 7.89 -14.83
C ALA A 256 -2.58 7.34 -13.61
N PHE A 257 -1.27 7.14 -13.75
CA PHE A 257 -0.35 6.78 -12.67
C PHE A 257 0.58 7.96 -12.39
N THR A 258 0.60 8.47 -11.15
CA THR A 258 1.63 9.39 -10.67
C THR A 258 2.95 8.63 -10.52
N LEU A 259 4.03 9.12 -11.13
CA LEU A 259 5.33 8.43 -11.10
C LEU A 259 6.08 8.66 -9.76
N PRO A 260 6.45 7.61 -9.00
CA PRO A 260 7.10 7.74 -7.69
C PRO A 260 8.59 8.11 -7.77
N GLY A 261 9.16 8.46 -6.62
CA GLY A 261 10.57 8.81 -6.42
C GLY A 261 10.77 10.17 -5.74
N ALA A 262 12.01 10.67 -5.73
CA ALA A 262 12.33 12.02 -5.26
C ALA A 262 12.08 13.08 -6.36
N ALA A 263 11.62 14.28 -6.00
CA ALA A 263 11.31 15.36 -6.96
C ALA A 263 12.49 15.76 -7.88
N ASN A 264 13.72 15.61 -7.39
CA ASN A 264 14.96 15.90 -8.11
C ASN A 264 15.68 14.62 -8.63
N GLY A 265 14.98 13.48 -8.69
CA GLY A 265 15.51 12.18 -9.12
C GLY A 265 15.94 12.12 -10.59
N PRO A 266 16.39 10.95 -11.09
CA PRO A 266 16.55 10.71 -12.52
C PRO A 266 15.20 10.75 -13.25
N LEU A 267 15.23 10.90 -14.59
CA LEU A 267 14.00 10.82 -15.39
C LEU A 267 13.59 9.36 -15.61
N TRP A 268 12.28 9.14 -15.71
CA TRP A 268 11.64 7.88 -16.06
C TRP A 268 11.62 7.71 -17.59
N GLU A 269 12.46 6.81 -18.10
CA GLU A 269 12.47 6.36 -19.50
C GLU A 269 11.53 5.15 -19.65
N VAL A 270 10.56 5.20 -20.57
CA VAL A 270 9.73 4.04 -20.89
C VAL A 270 10.56 3.04 -21.71
N LEU A 271 10.60 1.77 -21.29
CA LEU A 271 11.32 0.70 -21.98
C LEU A 271 10.40 -0.19 -22.83
N LEU A 272 9.12 -0.29 -22.44
CA LEU A 272 8.15 -1.20 -23.02
C LEU A 272 6.74 -0.74 -22.66
N ASP A 273 5.84 -0.64 -23.64
CA ASP A 273 4.40 -0.65 -23.43
C ASP A 273 3.76 -1.77 -24.27
N THR A 274 2.79 -2.44 -23.67
CA THR A 274 2.00 -3.52 -24.27
C THR A 274 0.88 -3.00 -25.18
N ALA A 275 0.42 -1.76 -24.97
CA ALA A 275 -0.52 -1.08 -25.85
C ALA A 275 0.18 -0.46 -27.08
N ALA A 276 1.37 0.13 -26.90
CA ALA A 276 2.23 0.69 -27.96
C ALA A 276 3.51 -0.14 -28.22
N PRO A 277 3.42 -1.38 -28.76
CA PRO A 277 4.55 -2.29 -28.95
C PRO A 277 5.55 -1.85 -30.04
N ALA A 278 5.23 -0.83 -30.85
CA ALA A 278 6.12 -0.29 -31.87
C ALA A 278 7.33 0.48 -31.29
N GLY A 279 7.30 0.78 -29.99
CA GLY A 279 8.31 1.53 -29.27
C GLY A 279 7.73 2.80 -28.63
N PRO A 280 8.20 3.21 -27.44
CA PRO A 280 7.75 4.42 -26.78
C PRO A 280 8.39 5.66 -27.42
N ASP A 281 7.67 6.32 -28.32
CA ASP A 281 8.03 7.63 -28.88
C ASP A 281 7.60 8.74 -27.89
N ALA A 282 8.16 8.69 -26.68
CA ALA A 282 7.77 9.51 -25.53
C ALA A 282 9.00 10.17 -24.87
N ASP A 283 8.89 11.46 -24.58
CA ASP A 283 9.91 12.20 -23.83
C ASP A 283 10.08 11.60 -22.40
N PRO A 284 11.31 11.54 -21.84
CA PRO A 284 11.53 11.06 -20.48
C PRO A 284 10.79 11.88 -19.42
N LEU A 285 10.03 11.19 -18.57
CA LEU A 285 9.09 11.78 -17.61
C LEU A 285 9.77 12.08 -16.26
N ARG A 286 9.23 13.01 -15.50
CA ARG A 286 9.72 13.35 -14.15
C ARG A 286 9.02 12.51 -13.10
N THR A 287 9.61 12.45 -11.91
CA THR A 287 8.87 12.15 -10.68
C THR A 287 7.65 13.09 -10.57
N TYR A 288 6.52 12.55 -10.15
CA TYR A 288 5.22 13.22 -10.02
C TYR A 288 4.57 13.71 -11.32
N ASP A 289 5.18 13.47 -12.49
CA ASP A 289 4.42 13.50 -13.75
C ASP A 289 3.43 12.32 -13.80
N PHE A 290 2.40 12.43 -14.65
CA PHE A 290 1.40 11.38 -14.85
C PHE A 290 1.70 10.57 -16.11
N TYR A 291 1.67 9.24 -15.99
CA TYR A 291 1.62 8.32 -17.13
C TYR A 291 0.19 7.78 -17.30
N GLU A 292 -0.47 8.07 -18.42
CA GLU A 292 -1.79 7.52 -18.74
C GLU A 292 -1.65 6.09 -19.27
N LEU A 293 -1.72 5.10 -18.36
CA LEU A 293 -1.65 3.69 -18.74
C LEU A 293 -2.99 3.25 -19.32
N GLY A 294 -2.96 2.75 -20.56
CA GLY A 294 -4.14 2.28 -21.28
C GLY A 294 -4.97 1.23 -20.52
N GLY A 295 -6.25 1.13 -20.88
CA GLY A 295 -7.13 0.08 -20.35
C GLY A 295 -6.61 -1.31 -20.73
N ARG A 296 -6.49 -2.20 -19.76
CA ARG A 296 -5.99 -3.57 -19.91
C ARG A 296 -4.56 -3.64 -20.49
N SER A 297 -3.63 -2.82 -20.01
CA SER A 297 -2.23 -2.84 -20.42
C SER A 297 -1.22 -2.78 -19.25
N LEU A 298 0.03 -3.08 -19.57
CA LEU A 298 1.23 -3.01 -18.70
C LEU A 298 2.32 -2.18 -19.39
N VAL A 299 3.05 -1.38 -18.61
CA VAL A 299 4.23 -0.60 -19.02
C VAL A 299 5.41 -0.89 -18.07
N LEU A 300 6.63 -0.85 -18.62
CA LEU A 300 7.88 -0.88 -17.86
C LEU A 300 8.64 0.44 -18.06
N LEU A 301 8.95 1.14 -16.98
CA LEU A 301 9.78 2.35 -16.96
C LEU A 301 11.09 2.10 -16.21
N ARG A 302 12.09 2.96 -16.46
CA ARG A 302 13.44 2.91 -15.89
C ARG A 302 13.91 4.28 -15.41
N GLN A 303 14.48 4.35 -14.21
CA GLN A 303 15.41 5.42 -13.83
C GLN A 303 16.85 4.92 -13.94
N SER A 304 17.74 5.77 -14.45
CA SER A 304 19.18 5.51 -14.54
C SER A 304 19.77 5.23 -13.15
N GLY A 305 20.20 3.99 -12.91
CA GLY A 305 20.76 3.57 -11.64
C GLY A 305 22.05 4.32 -11.28
N ALA A 306 22.83 4.72 -12.30
CA ALA A 306 24.03 5.53 -12.13
C ALA A 306 23.71 6.98 -11.71
N GLU A 307 22.70 7.62 -12.31
CA GLU A 307 22.26 8.96 -11.91
C GLU A 307 21.56 8.95 -10.54
N TRP A 308 20.87 7.86 -10.19
CA TRP A 308 20.33 7.67 -8.86
C TRP A 308 21.46 7.56 -7.82
N ALA A 309 22.45 6.73 -8.11
CA ALA A 309 23.64 6.52 -7.28
C ALA A 309 24.52 7.77 -7.11
N GLU A 310 24.59 8.65 -8.11
CA GLU A 310 25.31 9.93 -8.02
C GLU A 310 24.58 10.94 -7.12
N LYS A 311 23.25 10.84 -7.01
CA LYS A 311 22.39 11.75 -6.21
C LYS A 311 22.17 11.30 -4.76
N HIS A 312 22.03 9.99 -4.52
CA HIS A 312 21.73 9.40 -3.21
C HIS A 312 22.93 8.59 -2.63
N GLY A 313 24.05 8.56 -3.33
CA GLY A 313 25.21 7.75 -2.94
C GLY A 313 25.03 6.25 -3.26
N THR A 314 26.01 5.45 -2.81
CA THR A 314 26.14 4.02 -3.18
C THR A 314 26.46 3.10 -2.00
N THR A 315 26.55 3.64 -0.79
CA THR A 315 27.23 3.02 0.36
C THR A 315 26.48 1.82 0.95
N PRO A 316 26.97 0.58 0.82
CA PRO A 316 26.43 -0.57 1.55
C PRO A 316 27.14 -0.71 2.90
N LEU A 317 26.45 -1.27 3.90
CA LEU A 317 27.03 -1.52 5.22
C LEU A 317 28.19 -2.52 5.15
N LEU A 318 29.32 -2.19 5.79
CA LEU A 318 30.38 -3.16 6.07
C LEU A 318 29.87 -4.21 7.06
N MET A 319 29.84 -5.48 6.66
CA MET A 319 29.65 -6.59 7.61
C MET A 319 30.88 -6.72 8.52
N ASP A 320 30.75 -6.37 9.79
CA ASP A 320 31.74 -6.76 10.81
C ASP A 320 31.61 -8.27 11.09
N ALA A 321 32.59 -9.03 10.61
CA ALA A 321 32.58 -10.50 10.62
C ALA A 321 32.88 -11.12 12.01
N THR A 322 32.66 -10.38 13.11
CA THR A 322 32.97 -10.83 14.48
C THR A 322 31.74 -11.11 15.36
N ALA A 323 30.52 -10.80 14.90
CA ALA A 323 29.30 -11.20 15.60
C ALA A 323 29.10 -12.73 15.57
N ALA A 324 29.01 -13.35 16.75
CA ALA A 324 28.80 -14.79 16.87
C ALA A 324 27.45 -15.23 16.25
N PRO A 325 27.35 -16.45 15.69
CA PRO A 325 26.15 -16.90 15.00
C PRO A 325 24.95 -16.96 15.96
N ALA A 326 23.98 -16.08 15.73
CA ALA A 326 22.70 -16.11 16.44
C ALA A 326 22.04 -17.48 16.24
N GLN A 327 21.67 -18.14 17.34
CA GLN A 327 21.11 -19.48 17.29
C GLN A 327 19.75 -19.46 16.60
N VAL A 328 19.54 -20.39 15.67
CA VAL A 328 18.24 -20.60 15.01
C VAL A 328 17.23 -21.09 16.04
N ILE A 329 16.37 -20.19 16.50
CA ILE A 329 15.10 -20.57 17.11
C ILE A 329 14.14 -20.88 15.95
N ALA A 330 13.46 -22.03 16.03
CA ALA A 330 12.47 -22.44 15.04
C ALA A 330 11.30 -21.43 14.95
N ALA A 331 10.48 -21.54 13.90
CA ALA A 331 9.39 -20.61 13.61
C ALA A 331 8.33 -20.52 14.74
N ALA A 332 8.62 -19.67 15.73
CA ALA A 332 7.66 -19.14 16.67
C ALA A 332 6.80 -18.06 15.96
N GLN A 333 5.66 -17.75 16.57
CA GLN A 333 4.87 -16.57 16.21
C GLN A 333 5.77 -15.32 16.32
N THR A 334 5.61 -14.35 15.41
CA THR A 334 6.29 -13.05 15.50
C THR A 334 6.17 -12.51 16.92
N PRO A 335 7.27 -12.16 17.60
CA PRO A 335 7.18 -11.61 18.94
C PRO A 335 6.39 -10.31 18.90
N THR A 336 5.15 -10.34 19.40
CA THR A 336 4.45 -9.13 19.82
C THR A 336 5.37 -8.40 20.78
N ARG A 337 5.74 -7.16 20.46
CA ARG A 337 6.40 -6.31 21.45
C ARG A 337 5.48 -6.21 22.66
N PRO A 338 5.99 -6.46 23.88
CA PRO A 338 5.14 -6.38 25.06
C PRO A 338 4.76 -4.92 25.29
N ILE A 339 3.46 -4.61 25.16
CA ILE A 339 2.89 -3.27 25.37
C ILE A 339 3.46 -2.67 26.66
N ILE A 340 3.99 -1.44 26.59
CA ILE A 340 4.72 -0.82 27.71
C ILE A 340 3.74 -0.19 28.72
N GLY A 341 2.92 -1.03 29.35
CA GLY A 341 1.87 -0.64 30.29
C GLY A 341 0.85 -1.77 30.46
N ALA A 342 -0.43 -1.44 30.50
CA ALA A 342 -1.50 -2.43 30.40
C ALA A 342 -2.62 -1.94 29.47
N LEU A 343 -2.85 -2.66 28.37
CA LEU A 343 -3.97 -2.42 27.46
C LEU A 343 -5.19 -3.26 27.87
N THR A 344 -6.37 -2.62 27.92
CA THR A 344 -7.66 -3.26 28.22
C THR A 344 -8.67 -2.93 27.13
N THR A 345 -9.31 -3.94 26.53
CA THR A 345 -10.37 -3.74 25.53
C THR A 345 -11.74 -3.80 26.17
N ILE A 346 -12.52 -2.72 26.05
CA ILE A 346 -13.96 -2.70 26.35
C ILE A 346 -14.69 -3.14 25.08
N ALA A 347 -14.98 -4.44 24.97
CA ALA A 347 -15.57 -5.02 23.77
C ALA A 347 -17.02 -4.55 23.52
N SER A 348 -17.35 -4.26 22.26
CA SER A 348 -18.68 -3.90 21.77
C SER A 348 -19.36 -2.77 22.56
N PHE A 349 -18.60 -1.72 22.90
CA PHE A 349 -19.12 -0.55 23.60
C PHE A 349 -20.14 0.19 22.72
N SER A 350 -21.33 0.42 23.28
CA SER A 350 -22.46 1.01 22.56
C SER A 350 -22.26 2.51 22.32
N SER A 351 -22.57 2.98 21.12
CA SER A 351 -22.68 4.39 20.76
C SER A 351 -24.13 4.74 20.39
N PRO A 352 -24.96 5.17 21.35
CA PRO A 352 -26.35 5.57 21.09
C PRO A 352 -26.47 6.73 20.10
N GLN A 353 -25.54 7.69 20.15
CA GLN A 353 -25.53 8.88 19.29
C GLN A 353 -25.33 8.54 17.81
N LEU A 354 -24.58 7.46 17.51
CA LEU A 354 -24.24 7.03 16.15
C LEU A 354 -24.99 5.76 15.71
N GLY A 355 -25.82 5.18 16.58
CA GLY A 355 -26.54 3.93 16.31
C GLY A 355 -25.62 2.72 16.04
N ASN A 356 -24.39 2.75 16.54
CA ASN A 356 -23.38 1.71 16.30
C ASN A 356 -22.74 1.22 17.62
N SER A 357 -21.78 0.30 17.52
CA SER A 357 -21.00 -0.19 18.65
C SER A 357 -19.59 -0.52 18.17
N ARG A 358 -18.59 -0.32 19.02
CA ARG A 358 -17.17 -0.56 18.69
C ARG A 358 -16.40 -1.01 19.91
N ASP A 359 -15.34 -1.77 19.71
CA ASP A 359 -14.38 -2.04 20.78
C ASP A 359 -13.64 -0.75 21.12
N ILE A 360 -13.43 -0.46 22.41
CA ILE A 360 -12.63 0.68 22.87
C ILE A 360 -11.36 0.17 23.54
N LEU A 361 -10.21 0.73 23.16
CA LEU A 361 -8.91 0.34 23.68
C LEU A 361 -8.50 1.33 24.78
N VAL A 362 -8.23 0.83 25.99
CA VAL A 362 -7.82 1.65 27.14
C VAL A 362 -6.43 1.24 27.58
N TYR A 363 -5.44 2.09 27.28
CA TYR A 363 -4.07 1.97 27.77
C TYR A 363 -3.93 2.62 29.15
N LEU A 364 -3.31 1.88 30.06
CA LEU A 364 -3.02 2.30 31.44
C LEU A 364 -1.49 2.41 31.61
N PRO A 365 -0.99 3.50 32.24
CA PRO A 365 0.43 3.77 32.34
C PRO A 365 1.17 2.75 33.25
N PRO A 366 2.50 2.60 33.11
CA PRO A 366 3.30 1.74 33.97
C PRO A 366 3.07 1.99 35.46
N GLY A 367 2.95 0.92 36.25
CA GLY A 367 2.67 1.00 37.69
C GLY A 367 1.24 1.38 38.06
N TYR A 368 0.31 1.57 37.10
CA TYR A 368 -1.09 1.90 37.40
C TYR A 368 -1.71 0.95 38.42
N ALA A 369 -1.52 -0.37 38.27
CA ALA A 369 -2.11 -1.39 39.14
C ALA A 369 -1.73 -1.24 40.62
N ASP A 370 -0.48 -0.86 40.89
CA ASP A 370 0.10 -0.72 42.23
C ASP A 370 -0.06 0.69 42.82
N SER A 371 -0.62 1.63 42.04
CA SER A 371 -0.76 3.05 42.40
C SER A 371 -2.21 3.47 42.65
N THR A 372 -2.43 4.28 43.68
CA THR A 372 -3.70 4.97 43.94
C THR A 372 -3.82 6.32 43.22
N GLU A 373 -2.84 6.69 42.39
CA GLU A 373 -2.86 7.94 41.63
C GLU A 373 -4.06 8.00 40.65
N ARG A 374 -4.51 9.23 40.38
CA ARG A 374 -5.44 9.59 39.31
C ARG A 374 -4.67 10.25 38.18
N TYR A 375 -5.03 9.95 36.93
CA TYR A 375 -4.30 10.37 35.73
C TYR A 375 -5.16 11.24 34.80
N PRO A 376 -4.58 12.19 34.05
CA PRO A 376 -5.26 12.80 32.91
C PRO A 376 -5.64 11.75 31.86
N VAL A 377 -6.61 12.07 31.00
CA VAL A 377 -7.16 11.16 29.98
C VAL A 377 -7.07 11.78 28.59
N ILE A 378 -6.55 11.00 27.64
CA ILE A 378 -6.43 11.38 26.23
C ILE A 378 -7.32 10.47 25.40
N TYR A 379 -8.28 11.05 24.68
CA TYR A 379 -9.13 10.33 23.73
C TYR A 379 -8.50 10.42 22.34
N MET A 380 -7.97 9.30 21.85
CA MET A 380 -7.26 9.23 20.57
C MET A 380 -8.15 8.61 19.50
N HIS A 381 -8.17 9.25 18.34
CA HIS A 381 -8.89 8.78 17.16
C HIS A 381 -8.10 7.70 16.40
N ASP A 382 -8.78 6.98 15.50
CA ASP A 382 -8.21 5.85 14.74
C ASP A 382 -7.57 4.79 15.64
N GLY A 383 -8.25 4.48 16.75
CA GLY A 383 -7.77 3.66 17.87
C GLY A 383 -7.08 2.34 17.50
N GLN A 384 -7.45 1.72 16.37
CA GLN A 384 -6.80 0.50 15.89
C GLN A 384 -5.30 0.69 15.55
N ASN A 385 -4.85 1.90 15.22
CA ASN A 385 -3.47 2.23 14.84
C ASN A 385 -2.53 2.47 16.04
N LEU A 386 -3.00 2.40 17.28
CA LEU A 386 -2.31 3.07 18.40
C LEU A 386 -1.31 2.21 19.21
N PHE A 387 -1.61 0.93 19.44
CA PHE A 387 -0.96 0.14 20.52
C PHE A 387 -0.51 -1.29 20.13
N ASP A 388 -0.72 -1.71 18.88
CA ASP A 388 -0.26 -3.01 18.36
C ASP A 388 -0.17 -2.95 16.84
N GLU A 389 1.03 -3.15 16.29
CA GLU A 389 1.33 -3.35 14.86
C GLU A 389 0.38 -4.38 14.20
N ARG A 390 -0.22 -5.29 14.95
CA ARG A 390 -1.18 -6.30 14.48
C ARG A 390 -2.63 -5.83 14.42
N THR A 391 -3.00 -4.74 15.08
CA THR A 391 -4.29 -4.05 14.87
C THR A 391 -4.17 -2.83 13.98
N ALA A 392 -2.95 -2.31 13.80
CA ALA A 392 -2.67 -1.14 12.99
C ALA A 392 -3.01 -1.38 11.51
N TYR A 393 -3.82 -0.47 10.95
CA TYR A 393 -4.36 -0.55 9.60
C TYR A 393 -3.41 0.05 8.56
N SER A 394 -2.67 1.10 8.95
CA SER A 394 -1.83 1.93 8.07
C SER A 394 -0.43 2.23 8.63
N GLY A 395 -0.16 1.82 9.88
CA GLY A 395 1.07 2.09 10.62
C GLY A 395 0.78 2.21 12.12
N GLU A 396 1.73 1.81 12.95
CA GLU A 396 1.63 1.83 14.42
C GLU A 396 2.12 3.18 14.97
N TRP A 397 1.28 3.87 15.76
CA TRP A 397 1.62 5.16 16.37
C TRP A 397 2.58 5.06 17.57
N ARG A 398 2.83 3.84 18.08
CA ARG A 398 3.71 3.57 19.23
C ARG A 398 3.31 4.39 20.46
N VAL A 399 2.01 4.45 20.74
CA VAL A 399 1.47 5.29 21.81
C VAL A 399 1.89 4.76 23.17
N ASP A 400 1.95 3.45 23.37
CA ASP A 400 2.40 2.85 24.63
C ASP A 400 3.91 2.96 24.84
N GLU A 401 4.75 2.79 23.82
CA GLU A 401 6.19 3.08 23.94
C GLU A 401 6.44 4.58 24.20
N THR A 402 5.72 5.47 23.50
CA THR A 402 5.78 6.92 23.73
C THR A 402 5.34 7.28 25.16
N MET A 403 4.21 6.74 25.62
CA MET A 403 3.72 6.96 26.98
C MET A 403 4.60 6.31 28.06
N GLY A 404 5.28 5.20 27.75
CA GLY A 404 6.28 4.59 28.62
C GLY A 404 7.49 5.50 28.83
N LEU A 405 8.07 6.02 27.74
CA LEU A 405 9.16 6.99 27.78
C LEU A 405 8.78 8.31 28.47
N LEU A 406 7.51 8.71 28.40
CA LEU A 406 6.99 9.87 29.13
C LEU A 406 6.76 9.57 30.62
N ALA A 407 6.34 8.36 30.97
CA ALA A 407 6.16 7.94 32.36
C ALA A 407 7.49 7.93 33.14
N GLU A 408 8.61 7.52 32.50
CA GLU A 408 9.96 7.66 33.08
C GLU A 408 10.35 9.10 33.41
N ARG A 409 9.74 10.08 32.73
CA ARG A 409 9.93 11.53 32.95
C ARG A 409 8.85 12.15 33.84
N GLY A 410 7.97 11.35 34.43
CA GLY A 410 6.89 11.79 35.32
C GLY A 410 5.62 12.29 34.61
N LEU A 411 5.52 12.12 33.29
CA LEU A 411 4.32 12.46 32.51
C LEU A 411 3.52 11.18 32.20
N SER A 412 2.45 10.94 32.95
CA SER A 412 1.60 9.76 32.81
C SER A 412 0.14 10.12 32.55
N ALA A 413 -0.51 9.39 31.65
CA ALA A 413 -1.90 9.56 31.24
C ALA A 413 -2.55 8.19 30.96
N ILE A 414 -3.87 8.13 31.08
CA ILE A 414 -4.68 7.05 30.49
C ILE A 414 -4.96 7.44 29.04
N VAL A 415 -4.78 6.52 28.09
CA VAL A 415 -5.12 6.78 26.69
C VAL A 415 -6.26 5.87 26.25
N VAL A 416 -7.30 6.48 25.69
CA VAL A 416 -8.52 5.82 25.20
C VAL A 416 -8.50 5.88 23.68
N GLY A 417 -8.06 4.81 23.05
CA GLY A 417 -8.12 4.62 21.61
C GLY A 417 -9.53 4.29 21.14
N ILE A 418 -10.04 5.08 20.20
CA ILE A 418 -11.38 4.95 19.62
C ILE A 418 -11.23 4.54 18.15
N PRO A 419 -11.44 3.25 17.80
CA PRO A 419 -11.41 2.81 16.41
C PRO A 419 -12.44 3.53 15.55
N ASN A 420 -12.08 3.75 14.29
CA ASN A 420 -13.03 4.24 13.28
C ASN A 420 -13.96 3.12 12.79
N VAL A 421 -14.96 3.49 12.00
CA VAL A 421 -15.99 2.58 11.44
C VAL A 421 -15.81 2.32 9.94
N GLY A 422 -14.56 2.27 9.47
CA GLY A 422 -14.21 2.00 8.07
C GLY A 422 -14.71 3.10 7.12
N GLU A 423 -15.54 2.73 6.15
CA GLU A 423 -16.07 3.62 5.11
C GLU A 423 -16.72 4.90 5.67
N ARG A 424 -17.36 4.82 6.84
CA ARG A 424 -18.03 5.97 7.49
C ARG A 424 -17.12 6.78 8.43
N ARG A 425 -15.79 6.60 8.37
CA ARG A 425 -14.81 7.44 9.09
C ARG A 425 -14.96 8.91 8.74
N LEU A 426 -15.15 9.25 7.46
CA LEU A 426 -15.30 10.64 7.02
C LEU A 426 -16.59 11.29 7.56
N ASP A 427 -17.66 10.51 7.70
CA ASP A 427 -18.92 10.94 8.30
C ASP A 427 -18.73 11.31 9.78
N GLU A 428 -18.13 10.41 10.57
CA GLU A 428 -17.87 10.63 12.00
C GLU A 428 -16.82 11.73 12.26
N TYR A 429 -15.84 11.91 11.37
CA TYR A 429 -14.71 12.85 11.59
C TYR A 429 -14.90 14.23 10.94
N SER A 430 -16.13 14.58 10.53
CA SER A 430 -16.48 15.95 10.15
C SER A 430 -17.89 16.30 10.62
N PRO A 431 -18.12 17.46 11.28
CA PRO A 431 -19.47 17.99 11.50
C PRO A 431 -20.04 18.66 10.24
N TYR A 432 -19.23 18.83 9.19
CA TYR A 432 -19.59 19.46 7.93
C TYR A 432 -19.80 18.38 6.86
N ALA A 433 -20.91 18.44 6.13
CA ALA A 433 -21.14 17.59 4.97
C ALA A 433 -20.47 18.18 3.71
N ASP A 434 -19.67 17.37 3.03
CA ASP A 434 -19.04 17.64 1.73
C ASP A 434 -19.76 16.80 0.65
N ALA A 435 -20.22 17.46 -0.42
CA ALA A 435 -21.02 16.83 -1.47
C ALA A 435 -20.28 15.77 -2.31
N GLN A 436 -18.96 15.64 -2.16
CA GLN A 436 -18.12 14.63 -2.81
C GLN A 436 -17.52 13.62 -1.81
N ARG A 437 -17.40 13.98 -0.52
CA ARG A 437 -16.60 13.22 0.47
C ARG A 437 -17.37 12.70 1.69
N GLY A 438 -18.68 12.94 1.79
CA GLY A 438 -19.46 12.61 2.99
C GLY A 438 -19.21 13.61 4.11
N GLY A 439 -19.29 13.19 5.37
CA GLY A 439 -19.21 14.11 6.50
C GLY A 439 -20.59 14.54 7.01
N GLY A 440 -20.60 15.14 8.20
CA GLY A 440 -21.80 15.70 8.84
C GLY A 440 -22.25 14.98 10.11
N TRP A 441 -21.52 13.98 10.61
CA TRP A 441 -21.84 13.26 11.87
C TRP A 441 -20.88 13.57 13.03
N GLY A 442 -20.02 14.59 12.87
CA GLY A 442 -19.06 15.01 13.90
C GLY A 442 -19.71 15.42 15.23
N ASP A 443 -20.88 16.04 15.21
CA ASP A 443 -21.68 16.33 16.42
C ASP A 443 -22.04 15.04 17.19
N GLN A 444 -22.50 14.01 16.47
CA GLN A 444 -22.90 12.72 17.03
C GLN A 444 -21.69 11.93 17.53
N TYR A 445 -20.56 11.97 16.82
CA TYR A 445 -19.32 11.31 17.23
C TYR A 445 -18.72 11.96 18.48
N ILE A 446 -18.63 13.29 18.52
CA ILE A 446 -18.12 13.99 19.70
C ILE A 446 -19.11 13.92 20.88
N GLY A 447 -20.42 13.92 20.63
CA GLY A 447 -21.43 13.60 21.65
C GLY A 447 -21.29 12.18 22.21
N PHE A 448 -20.96 11.18 21.38
CA PHE A 448 -20.62 9.84 21.86
C PHE A 448 -19.40 9.86 22.79
N ILE A 449 -18.32 10.57 22.44
CA ILE A 449 -17.13 10.65 23.29
C ILE A 449 -17.45 11.34 24.61
N ALA A 450 -18.06 12.53 24.56
CA ALA A 450 -18.26 13.39 25.73
C ALA A 450 -19.39 12.91 26.65
N ASP A 451 -20.51 12.42 26.11
CA ASP A 451 -21.73 12.12 26.88
C ASP A 451 -21.93 10.63 27.18
N THR A 452 -21.26 9.73 26.44
CA THR A 452 -21.37 8.27 26.65
C THR A 452 -20.05 7.64 27.11
N LEU A 453 -18.95 7.88 26.38
CA LEU A 453 -17.68 7.20 26.64
C LEU A 453 -16.94 7.79 27.85
N LYS A 454 -16.74 9.11 27.92
CA LYS A 454 -16.03 9.76 29.03
C LYS A 454 -16.65 9.45 30.40
N PRO A 455 -17.98 9.52 30.61
CA PRO A 455 -18.59 9.17 31.89
C PRO A 455 -18.36 7.70 32.30
N TYR A 456 -18.29 6.77 31.33
CA TYR A 456 -17.92 5.38 31.60
C TYR A 456 -16.46 5.26 32.02
N ILE A 457 -15.53 5.91 31.31
CA ILE A 457 -14.10 5.88 31.62
C ILE A 457 -13.81 6.52 32.99
N ASP A 458 -14.46 7.65 33.31
CA ASP A 458 -14.36 8.31 34.61
C ASP A 458 -14.94 7.48 35.78
N GLN A 459 -15.87 6.57 35.50
CA GLN A 459 -16.42 5.64 36.49
C GLN A 459 -15.56 4.37 36.64
N ALA A 460 -15.01 3.85 35.54
CA ALA A 460 -14.29 2.58 35.51
C ALA A 460 -12.79 2.70 35.88
N PHE A 461 -12.17 3.86 35.64
CA PHE A 461 -10.74 4.06 35.80
C PHE A 461 -10.41 5.24 36.76
N ARG A 462 -9.12 5.35 37.11
CA ARG A 462 -8.63 6.40 38.02
C ARG A 462 -8.28 7.66 37.21
N THR A 463 -9.31 8.34 36.72
CA THR A 463 -9.16 9.57 35.94
C THR A 463 -9.04 10.81 36.84
N ARG A 464 -8.52 11.90 36.28
CA ARG A 464 -8.76 13.28 36.71
C ARG A 464 -9.83 13.85 35.75
N PRO A 465 -11.12 13.90 36.15
CA PRO A 465 -12.23 14.11 35.22
C PRO A 465 -12.39 15.57 34.75
N GLU A 466 -11.60 16.49 35.29
CA GLU A 466 -11.64 17.92 34.97
C GLU A 466 -11.20 18.18 33.52
N ARG A 467 -11.79 19.20 32.86
CA ARG A 467 -11.44 19.55 31.47
C ARG A 467 -9.95 19.79 31.27
N GLY A 468 -9.27 20.45 32.21
CA GLY A 468 -7.83 20.71 32.14
C GLY A 468 -6.94 19.47 32.27
N GLN A 469 -7.54 18.29 32.47
CA GLN A 469 -6.89 16.98 32.50
C GLN A 469 -7.52 16.01 31.48
N THR A 470 -8.38 16.52 30.58
CA THR A 470 -9.04 15.76 29.51
C THR A 470 -8.77 16.38 28.15
N GLY A 471 -8.35 15.58 27.17
CA GLY A 471 -8.11 16.07 25.80
C GLY A 471 -8.33 15.05 24.70
N VAL A 472 -8.19 15.52 23.46
CA VAL A 472 -8.40 14.77 22.20
C VAL A 472 -7.17 14.87 21.28
N VAL A 473 -6.83 13.79 20.60
CA VAL A 473 -5.70 13.76 19.65
C VAL A 473 -6.04 12.92 18.43
N GLY A 474 -5.63 13.40 17.25
CA GLY A 474 -5.62 12.61 16.03
C GLY A 474 -4.88 13.35 14.90
N SER A 475 -4.62 12.64 13.81
CA SER A 475 -4.02 13.21 12.60
C SER A 475 -5.05 13.49 11.51
N SER A 476 -4.75 14.35 10.54
CA SER A 476 -5.56 14.50 9.32
C SER A 476 -7.04 14.81 9.66
N MET A 477 -8.00 13.99 9.23
CA MET A 477 -9.42 14.10 9.63
C MET A 477 -9.62 13.92 11.16
N GLY A 478 -8.81 13.09 11.82
CA GLY A 478 -8.73 13.00 13.27
C GLY A 478 -8.26 14.32 13.93
N GLY A 479 -7.34 15.04 13.27
CA GLY A 479 -6.91 16.37 13.71
C GLY A 479 -8.01 17.43 13.52
N LEU A 480 -8.74 17.36 12.39
CA LEU A 480 -9.92 18.21 12.14
C LEU A 480 -11.00 18.03 13.23
N ILE A 481 -11.37 16.78 13.54
CA ILE A 481 -12.40 16.51 14.55
C ILE A 481 -11.91 16.77 15.99
N SER A 482 -10.60 16.65 16.26
CA SER A 482 -10.00 17.07 17.55
C SER A 482 -10.13 18.59 17.77
N LEU A 483 -9.85 19.40 16.74
CA LEU A 483 -10.06 20.86 16.81
C LEU A 483 -11.53 21.18 17.01
N TYR A 484 -12.42 20.52 16.27
CA TYR A 484 -13.85 20.72 16.43
C TYR A 484 -14.33 20.36 17.85
N ALA A 485 -13.89 19.23 18.41
CA ALA A 485 -14.25 18.81 19.76
C ALA A 485 -13.81 19.81 20.84
N TYR A 486 -12.59 20.34 20.75
CA TYR A 486 -12.09 21.38 21.65
C TYR A 486 -12.96 22.65 21.62
N VAL A 487 -13.45 23.05 20.43
CA VAL A 487 -14.24 24.25 20.21
C VAL A 487 -15.72 24.06 20.56
N ALA A 488 -16.30 22.90 20.22
CA ALA A 488 -17.72 22.60 20.38
C ALA A 488 -18.10 22.04 21.76
N ARG A 489 -17.15 21.37 22.45
CA ARG A 489 -17.32 20.82 23.81
C ARG A 489 -16.29 21.38 24.80
N PRO A 490 -16.17 22.71 24.94
CA PRO A 490 -15.16 23.34 25.77
C PRO A 490 -15.35 23.03 27.25
N GLU A 491 -16.54 22.63 27.70
CA GLU A 491 -16.78 22.15 29.07
C GLU A 491 -16.15 20.78 29.36
N THR A 492 -15.92 19.98 28.30
CA THR A 492 -15.39 18.61 28.38
C THR A 492 -13.89 18.57 28.14
N PHE A 493 -13.40 19.23 27.08
CA PHE A 493 -11.99 19.19 26.67
C PHE A 493 -11.24 20.47 27.05
N GLY A 494 -10.05 20.31 27.65
CA GLY A 494 -9.15 21.41 28.00
C GLY A 494 -7.86 21.43 27.20
N PHE A 495 -7.57 20.38 26.42
CA PHE A 495 -6.44 20.37 25.51
C PHE A 495 -6.64 19.48 24.26
N ALA A 496 -5.92 19.75 23.18
CA ALA A 496 -5.95 18.95 21.95
C ALA A 496 -4.61 18.95 21.19
N ALA A 497 -4.28 17.86 20.48
CA ALA A 497 -3.25 17.87 19.43
C ALA A 497 -3.87 17.63 18.05
N LEU A 498 -3.48 18.50 17.12
CA LEU A 498 -3.98 18.60 15.76
C LEU A 498 -2.80 18.28 14.84
N ILE A 499 -2.63 16.99 14.52
CA ILE A 499 -1.43 16.53 13.80
C ILE A 499 -1.74 16.52 12.29
N SER A 500 -0.99 17.26 11.47
CA SER A 500 -1.26 17.41 10.02
C SER A 500 -2.76 17.58 9.66
N PRO A 501 -3.54 18.47 10.31
CA PRO A 501 -4.99 18.40 10.30
C PRO A 501 -5.62 18.72 8.93
N ALA A 502 -6.71 18.03 8.58
CA ALA A 502 -7.42 18.16 7.31
C ALA A 502 -8.31 19.43 7.25
N LEU A 503 -7.71 20.58 7.53
CA LEU A 503 -8.37 21.89 7.67
C LEU A 503 -9.04 22.38 6.37
N TRP A 504 -8.65 21.84 5.23
CA TRP A 504 -9.23 22.11 3.91
C TRP A 504 -10.67 21.59 3.74
N PHE A 505 -11.11 20.63 4.56
CA PHE A 505 -12.36 19.88 4.37
C PHE A 505 -13.61 20.79 4.32
N ALA A 506 -14.60 20.38 3.51
CA ALA A 506 -15.84 21.12 3.26
C ALA A 506 -15.61 22.61 2.92
N THR A 507 -14.59 22.90 2.10
CA THR A 507 -14.16 24.27 1.73
C THR A 507 -13.76 25.09 2.96
N ARG A 508 -12.84 24.57 3.78
CA ARG A 508 -12.30 25.23 4.99
C ARG A 508 -13.36 25.63 6.03
N ALA A 509 -14.43 24.84 6.16
CA ALA A 509 -15.56 25.17 7.04
C ALA A 509 -15.18 25.38 8.52
N ILE A 510 -14.18 24.65 9.02
CA ILE A 510 -13.68 24.74 10.41
C ILE A 510 -13.17 26.14 10.79
N PHE A 511 -12.58 26.89 9.85
CA PHE A 511 -12.11 28.26 10.09
C PHE A 511 -13.26 29.17 10.51
N LYS A 512 -14.44 29.02 9.89
CA LYS A 512 -15.62 29.79 10.25
C LYS A 512 -16.08 29.47 11.68
N THR A 513 -16.13 28.19 12.04
CA THR A 513 -16.51 27.77 13.41
C THR A 513 -15.53 28.31 14.46
N VAL A 514 -14.21 28.25 14.23
CA VAL A 514 -13.20 28.83 15.13
C VAL A 514 -13.31 30.36 15.19
N GLN A 515 -13.59 31.02 14.06
CA GLN A 515 -13.75 32.47 14.00
C GLN A 515 -15.00 32.94 14.77
N GLU A 516 -16.13 32.24 14.65
CA GLU A 516 -17.41 32.61 15.28
C GLU A 516 -17.53 32.20 16.76
N THR A 517 -16.82 31.16 17.22
CA THR A 517 -16.93 30.63 18.61
C THR A 517 -15.96 31.32 19.57
N GLU A 518 -16.39 31.65 20.80
CA GLU A 518 -15.48 32.15 21.85
C GLU A 518 -14.67 30.98 22.46
N LEU A 519 -13.33 31.08 22.45
CA LEU A 519 -12.47 29.99 22.92
C LEU A 519 -12.26 30.05 24.43
N VAL A 520 -12.62 28.98 25.14
CA VAL A 520 -12.33 28.85 26.58
C VAL A 520 -10.87 28.40 26.76
N PRO A 521 -10.03 29.13 27.54
CA PRO A 521 -8.59 28.85 27.64
C PRO A 521 -8.23 27.40 27.96
N GLY A 522 -7.19 26.90 27.29
CA GLY A 522 -6.72 25.51 27.29
C GLY A 522 -5.50 25.39 26.37
N ARG A 523 -4.99 24.18 26.12
CA ARG A 523 -3.79 23.95 25.30
C ARG A 523 -4.11 23.37 23.92
N ILE A 524 -3.59 23.97 22.86
CA ILE A 524 -3.60 23.35 21.51
C ILE A 524 -2.16 23.14 21.04
N TYR A 525 -1.84 21.92 20.64
CA TYR A 525 -0.70 21.60 19.79
C TYR A 525 -1.19 21.48 18.34
N LEU A 526 -0.51 22.12 17.40
CA LEU A 526 -0.79 22.08 15.97
C LEU A 526 0.52 21.82 15.23
N ASP A 527 0.56 20.83 14.35
CA ASP A 527 1.70 20.62 13.47
C ASP A 527 1.30 20.40 12.02
N ILE A 528 2.29 20.45 11.14
CA ILE A 528 2.20 20.14 9.72
C ILE A 528 3.60 19.76 9.22
N GLY A 529 3.71 18.79 8.30
CA GLY A 529 4.96 18.49 7.60
C GLY A 529 5.20 19.44 6.43
N LEU A 530 6.47 19.81 6.21
CA LEU A 530 6.85 20.69 5.08
C LEU A 530 6.59 20.03 3.71
N GLU A 531 6.61 18.70 3.63
CA GLU A 531 6.35 17.94 2.39
C GLU A 531 4.86 17.58 2.19
N GLU A 532 3.95 18.24 2.92
CA GLU A 532 2.49 18.11 2.74
C GLU A 532 1.91 19.13 1.73
N GLY A 533 2.76 20.00 1.18
CA GLY A 533 2.43 20.93 0.10
C GLY A 533 1.82 22.26 0.53
N ASP A 534 1.99 23.28 -0.33
CA ASP A 534 1.69 24.68 -0.04
C ASP A 534 0.27 24.94 0.50
N PHE A 535 -0.72 24.20 0.04
CA PHE A 535 -2.10 24.38 0.49
C PHE A 535 -2.33 23.88 1.92
N ALA A 536 -1.78 22.72 2.30
CA ALA A 536 -1.89 22.18 3.65
C ALA A 536 -1.07 23.03 4.63
N LEU A 537 0.15 23.40 4.25
CA LEU A 537 1.00 24.35 4.99
C LEU A 537 0.30 25.69 5.20
N ARG A 538 -0.32 26.24 4.15
CA ARG A 538 -1.07 27.50 4.27
C ARG A 538 -2.24 27.37 5.22
N ASP A 539 -3.04 26.31 5.13
CA ASP A 539 -4.19 26.14 6.01
C ASP A 539 -3.75 25.97 7.48
N ALA A 540 -2.67 25.24 7.75
CA ALA A 540 -2.08 25.14 9.10
C ALA A 540 -1.59 26.51 9.63
N ARG A 541 -0.86 27.28 8.81
CA ARG A 541 -0.38 28.64 9.14
C ARG A 541 -1.54 29.61 9.38
N ASP A 542 -2.55 29.62 8.49
CA ASP A 542 -3.77 30.43 8.61
C ASP A 542 -4.54 30.08 9.90
N MET A 543 -4.56 28.79 10.31
CA MET A 543 -5.26 28.34 11.52
C MET A 543 -4.50 28.69 12.81
N ARG A 544 -3.18 28.54 12.82
CA ARG A 544 -2.32 29.05 13.90
C ARG A 544 -2.58 30.54 14.15
N ASP A 545 -2.57 31.33 13.09
CA ASP A 545 -2.76 32.78 13.19
C ASP A 545 -4.20 33.13 13.64
N LEU A 546 -5.20 32.38 13.18
CA LEU A 546 -6.57 32.50 13.69
C LEU A 546 -6.63 32.20 15.19
N LEU A 547 -6.11 31.06 15.66
CA LEU A 547 -6.08 30.70 17.09
C LEU A 547 -5.37 31.75 17.94
N ALA A 548 -4.29 32.36 17.44
CA ALA A 548 -3.61 33.48 18.09
C ALA A 548 -4.51 34.72 18.20
N THR A 549 -5.22 35.11 17.13
CA THR A 549 -6.19 36.23 17.21
C THR A 549 -7.39 35.94 18.14
N LYS A 550 -7.69 34.66 18.39
CA LYS A 550 -8.71 34.22 19.36
C LYS A 550 -8.19 34.18 20.81
N GLY A 551 -6.95 34.64 21.06
CA GLY A 551 -6.39 34.84 22.39
C GLY A 551 -5.40 33.78 22.87
N MET A 552 -5.13 32.74 22.06
CA MET A 552 -4.12 31.74 22.40
C MET A 552 -2.71 32.32 22.23
N GLN A 553 -1.78 31.98 23.13
CA GLN A 553 -0.43 32.53 23.18
C GLN A 553 0.58 31.49 22.68
N PRO A 554 1.27 31.74 21.54
CA PRO A 554 2.33 30.87 21.04
C PRO A 554 3.43 30.66 22.07
N GLY A 555 3.76 29.40 22.36
CA GLY A 555 4.76 28.99 23.35
C GLY A 555 4.26 28.90 24.80
N GLU A 556 3.06 29.37 25.12
CA GLU A 556 2.42 29.15 26.44
C GLU A 556 1.28 28.14 26.37
N ASN A 557 0.30 28.36 25.47
CA ASN A 557 -0.87 27.50 25.35
C ASN A 557 -1.26 27.18 23.89
N LEU A 558 -0.55 27.75 22.91
CA LEU A 558 -0.52 27.28 21.53
C LEU A 558 0.91 26.81 21.19
N CYS A 559 1.08 25.54 20.86
CA CYS A 559 2.29 25.04 20.21
C CYS A 559 2.04 24.94 18.71
N TYR A 560 3.02 25.37 17.90
CA TYR A 560 2.97 25.26 16.45
C TYR A 560 4.33 24.82 15.91
N LEU A 561 4.35 23.73 15.14
CA LEU A 561 5.55 23.20 14.50
C LEU A 561 5.34 22.97 12.99
N GLU A 562 6.41 23.19 12.22
CA GLU A 562 6.52 22.80 10.81
C GLU A 562 7.69 21.83 10.71
N GLU A 563 7.41 20.55 10.50
CA GLU A 563 8.42 19.50 10.55
C GLU A 563 9.13 19.30 9.21
N LEU A 564 10.46 19.23 9.24
CA LEU A 564 11.28 19.02 8.05
C LEU A 564 11.16 17.58 7.55
N ASP A 565 11.20 17.39 6.22
CA ASP A 565 11.14 16.10 5.53
C ASP A 565 9.92 15.21 5.88
N ALA A 566 8.90 15.77 6.54
CA ALA A 566 7.74 15.03 7.02
C ALA A 566 6.57 15.05 6.02
N HIS A 567 6.08 13.86 5.67
CA HIS A 567 4.92 13.64 4.80
C HIS A 567 3.64 13.31 5.58
N HIS A 568 2.47 13.42 4.93
CA HIS A 568 1.14 13.12 5.49
C HIS A 568 0.93 11.61 5.75
N SER A 569 1.58 11.07 6.78
CA SER A 569 1.70 9.62 7.02
C SER A 569 1.75 9.23 8.50
N GLU A 570 1.28 8.02 8.82
CA GLU A 570 1.23 7.49 10.20
C GLU A 570 2.60 7.51 10.90
N VAL A 571 3.69 7.23 10.18
CA VAL A 571 5.05 7.21 10.72
C VAL A 571 5.52 8.62 11.12
N ALA A 572 5.24 9.63 10.28
CA ALA A 572 5.56 11.02 10.61
C ALA A 572 4.72 11.52 11.81
N TRP A 573 3.45 11.11 11.89
CA TRP A 573 2.57 11.44 13.02
C TRP A 573 3.01 10.77 14.33
N ALA A 574 3.44 9.50 14.25
CA ALA A 574 4.01 8.75 15.37
C ALA A 574 5.30 9.41 15.90
N ALA A 575 6.19 9.86 15.00
CA ALA A 575 7.44 10.51 15.38
C ALA A 575 7.21 11.82 16.17
N ARG A 576 6.22 12.63 15.77
CA ARG A 576 5.88 13.91 16.43
C ARG A 576 4.99 13.78 17.67
N LEU A 577 4.39 12.61 17.89
CA LEU A 577 3.52 12.34 19.05
C LEU A 577 4.21 12.65 20.39
N HIS A 578 5.51 12.37 20.51
CA HIS A 578 6.25 12.62 21.75
C HIS A 578 6.15 14.08 22.19
N ASP A 579 6.52 15.02 21.32
CA ASP A 579 6.55 16.45 21.64
C ASP A 579 5.14 17.04 21.80
N ALA A 580 4.17 16.54 21.03
CA ALA A 580 2.76 16.84 21.25
C ALA A 580 2.29 16.48 22.66
N LEU A 581 2.62 15.27 23.13
CA LEU A 581 2.24 14.80 24.46
C LEU A 581 3.04 15.48 25.58
N VAL A 582 4.33 15.81 25.35
CA VAL A 582 5.12 16.64 26.27
C VAL A 582 4.43 17.99 26.51
N PHE A 583 4.07 18.72 25.45
CA PHE A 583 3.41 20.02 25.55
C PHE A 583 2.02 19.93 26.20
N LEU A 584 1.22 18.91 25.86
CA LEU A 584 -0.15 18.80 26.37
C LEU A 584 -0.23 18.33 27.83
N LEU A 585 0.71 17.50 28.30
CA LEU A 585 0.69 16.92 29.65
C LEU A 585 1.48 17.73 30.70
N GLN A 586 2.38 18.64 30.29
CA GLN A 586 2.99 19.60 31.21
C GLN A 586 1.91 20.51 31.81
N ALA A 587 1.75 20.49 33.14
CA ALA A 587 0.67 21.14 33.88
C ALA A 587 1.15 22.39 34.64
#